data_AF-A0A944RMN1-F1
#
_entry.id   AF-A0A944RMN1-F1
#
_cell.length_a   1.000
_cell.length_b   1.000
_cell.length_c   1.000
_cell.angle_alpha   90.00
_cell.angle_beta   90.00
_cell.angle_gamma   90.00
#
_symmetry.space_group_name_H-M   'P 1'
#
loop_
_entity.id
_entity.type
_entity.pdbx_description
1 polymer ?
#
loop_
_entity_poly.entity_id
_entity_poly.type
_entity_poly.pdbx_seq_one_letter_code
_entity_poly.pdbx_strand_id
1 'polypeptide(L)'
;LIRGREAVDELALRQLAGTGDIARLAGTAPGLRLLWDVCRIPDFGRVMSDAHAGLLAEIYHHLMGPRGDADGHLPTDWLAARVSRLDNAQGDIETLAGRIAGIRTWTYVAYQADWLIDAEHWRDTTRVIEDKLSDALHHSLTQRFVDKRTAILVSRIKERDELLAAVNLGGEVTVEGHFMGRMDGFRFLPEDDVLSDEETAARKVSNAAVRALRGEADARLKRLVSDGDDAFKWTPDGAGGPQVLWRGQAVARLVAGASLLKPAVAAMADDLLETAGREQLRRRTQVWLDAIVDAVFCPLTAALSGSGLSGVARGLVFQIAENLGSIPRRPVEGQIDALGRDGRKSLKRLGITIGRHWLYMPSLTKARAVALRGLLWGLWNGVDVAAPPPGRVSVAVDAAAPAGFFEAVGFARFGSLAVRCDIVERLASLAWDLARKKPFALAGETGVPLMSLAGCGADQMAEILGGLGYNAKPDKDGVWQISHARPPHARTKKVSPVGKKRPKINPDSPFAALQDLASPHGR
;
A
#
# COMPACT_ATOMS: atom_id res chain seq x y z
N LEU A 1 25.17 -20.54 -59.96
CA LEU A 1 23.76 -20.71 -59.57
C LEU A 1 23.63 -22.02 -58.81
N ILE A 2 23.50 -21.95 -57.48
CA ILE A 2 23.19 -23.13 -56.67
C ILE A 2 21.70 -23.44 -56.92
N ARG A 3 21.37 -24.67 -57.33
CA ARG A 3 19.96 -25.10 -57.44
C ARG A 3 19.27 -24.84 -56.11
N GLY A 4 18.19 -24.06 -56.12
CA GLY A 4 17.37 -23.84 -54.94
C GLY A 4 16.86 -25.17 -54.40
N ARG A 5 16.64 -25.24 -53.08
CA ARG A 5 16.02 -26.40 -52.42
C ARG A 5 14.70 -26.72 -53.12
N GLU A 6 14.49 -27.99 -53.49
CA GLU A 6 13.19 -28.42 -54.03
C GLU A 6 12.09 -28.13 -53.00
N ALA A 7 10.94 -27.66 -53.48
CA ALA A 7 9.81 -27.33 -52.62
C ALA A 7 9.16 -28.63 -52.13
N VAL A 8 8.80 -28.68 -50.83
CA VAL A 8 8.31 -29.89 -50.15
C VAL A 8 6.99 -30.39 -50.74
N ASP A 9 6.15 -29.47 -51.20
CA ASP A 9 4.88 -29.71 -51.89
C ASP A 9 5.09 -30.38 -53.26
N GLU A 10 6.10 -29.95 -54.03
CA GLU A 10 6.47 -30.59 -55.30
C GLU A 10 6.94 -32.03 -55.10
N LEU A 11 7.74 -32.28 -54.06
CA LEU A 11 8.21 -33.63 -53.72
C LEU A 11 7.04 -34.54 -53.33
N ALA A 12 6.14 -34.04 -52.48
CA ALA A 12 4.92 -34.76 -52.08
C ALA A 12 4.05 -35.09 -53.30
N LEU A 13 3.85 -34.13 -54.21
CA LEU A 13 3.10 -34.36 -55.44
C LEU A 13 3.72 -35.46 -56.30
N ARG A 14 5.04 -35.42 -56.52
CA ARG A 14 5.73 -36.47 -57.32
C ARG A 14 5.57 -37.85 -56.69
N GLN A 15 5.67 -37.94 -55.36
CA GLN A 15 5.48 -39.20 -54.63
C GLN A 15 4.05 -39.73 -54.78
N LEU A 16 3.04 -38.88 -54.55
CA LEU A 16 1.64 -39.28 -54.64
C LEU A 16 1.21 -39.61 -56.06
N ALA A 17 1.69 -38.88 -57.07
CA ALA A 17 1.41 -39.13 -58.48
C ALA A 17 1.93 -40.50 -58.97
N GLY A 18 2.93 -41.07 -58.29
CA GLY A 18 3.40 -42.44 -58.56
C GLY A 18 2.46 -43.55 -58.07
N THR A 19 1.44 -43.21 -57.27
CA THR A 19 0.50 -44.18 -56.70
C THR A 19 -0.71 -44.34 -57.64
N GLY A 20 -0.95 -45.57 -58.13
CA GLY A 20 -1.87 -45.81 -59.25
C GLY A 20 -3.34 -45.46 -58.99
N ASP A 21 -3.81 -45.56 -57.75
CA ASP A 21 -5.15 -45.15 -57.33
C ASP A 21 -5.31 -43.62 -57.29
N ILE A 22 -4.35 -42.90 -56.70
CA ILE A 22 -4.29 -41.44 -56.66
C ILE A 22 -4.20 -40.86 -58.07
N ALA A 23 -3.32 -41.41 -58.91
CA ALA A 23 -3.16 -40.98 -60.30
C ALA A 23 -4.48 -41.10 -61.09
N ARG A 24 -5.25 -42.16 -60.84
CA ARG A 24 -6.58 -42.36 -61.45
C ARG A 24 -7.59 -41.34 -60.96
N LEU A 25 -7.63 -41.04 -59.65
CA LEU A 25 -8.51 -40.01 -59.07
C LEU A 25 -8.16 -38.59 -59.57
N ALA A 26 -6.87 -38.31 -59.75
CA ALA A 26 -6.35 -37.07 -60.29
C ALA A 26 -6.49 -36.94 -61.82
N GLY A 27 -7.15 -37.89 -62.50
CA GLY A 27 -7.34 -37.88 -63.96
C GLY A 27 -8.27 -36.78 -64.50
N THR A 28 -8.90 -35.99 -63.62
CA THR A 28 -9.76 -34.86 -63.98
C THR A 28 -9.14 -33.54 -63.51
N ALA A 29 -9.44 -32.43 -64.19
CA ALA A 29 -8.91 -31.12 -63.80
C ALA A 29 -9.26 -30.72 -62.34
N PRO A 30 -10.48 -30.95 -61.82
CA PRO A 30 -10.77 -30.71 -60.40
C PRO A 30 -9.99 -31.63 -59.47
N GLY A 31 -9.89 -32.93 -59.80
CA GLY A 31 -9.16 -33.90 -59.00
C GLY A 31 -7.66 -33.58 -58.90
N LEU A 32 -7.03 -33.15 -60.00
CA LEU A 32 -5.63 -32.74 -60.01
C LEU A 32 -5.41 -31.45 -59.20
N ARG A 33 -6.32 -30.49 -59.28
CA ARG A 33 -6.24 -29.25 -58.50
C ARG A 33 -6.34 -29.53 -57.00
N LEU A 34 -7.28 -30.39 -56.61
CA LEU A 34 -7.42 -30.80 -55.21
C LEU A 34 -6.18 -31.55 -54.72
N LEU A 35 -5.61 -32.43 -55.54
CA LEU A 35 -4.37 -33.13 -55.19
C LEU A 35 -3.24 -32.13 -54.92
N TRP A 36 -3.11 -31.10 -55.76
CA TRP A 36 -2.14 -30.02 -55.54
C TRP A 36 -2.41 -29.27 -54.24
N ASP A 37 -3.66 -28.90 -53.95
CA ASP A 37 -4.01 -28.20 -52.71
C ASP A 37 -3.73 -29.06 -51.46
N VAL A 38 -3.94 -30.39 -51.53
CA VAL A 38 -3.54 -31.32 -50.47
C VAL A 38 -2.03 -31.39 -50.32
N CYS A 39 -1.27 -31.44 -51.42
CA CYS A 39 0.21 -31.47 -51.37
C CYS A 39 0.83 -30.23 -50.71
N ARG A 40 0.09 -29.13 -50.64
CA ARG A 40 0.53 -27.87 -50.00
C ARG A 40 0.40 -27.87 -48.48
N ILE A 41 -0.18 -28.89 -47.87
CA ILE A 41 -0.24 -29.02 -46.40
C ILE A 41 1.19 -29.15 -45.85
N PRO A 42 1.66 -28.21 -45.01
CA PRO A 42 3.04 -28.22 -44.52
C PRO A 42 3.33 -29.41 -43.59
N ASP A 43 4.53 -29.99 -43.72
CA ASP A 43 5.10 -30.89 -42.72
C ASP A 43 5.71 -30.08 -41.57
N PHE A 44 4.87 -29.69 -40.61
CA PHE A 44 5.30 -28.92 -39.43
C PHE A 44 6.28 -29.67 -38.54
N GLY A 45 6.27 -31.01 -38.58
CA GLY A 45 7.19 -31.86 -37.81
C GLY A 45 8.56 -32.01 -38.47
N ARG A 46 8.70 -31.60 -39.74
CA ARG A 46 9.88 -31.78 -40.58
C ARG A 46 10.37 -33.23 -40.59
N VAL A 47 9.44 -34.17 -40.50
CA VAL A 47 9.77 -35.59 -40.41
C VAL A 47 10.17 -36.14 -41.78
N MET A 48 9.84 -35.45 -42.89
CA MET A 48 10.23 -35.79 -44.28
C MET A 48 10.22 -37.31 -44.52
N SER A 49 9.14 -37.96 -44.09
CA SER A 49 9.01 -39.41 -44.11
C SER A 49 7.75 -39.81 -44.87
N ASP A 50 7.73 -41.06 -45.33
CA ASP A 50 6.57 -41.69 -45.99
C ASP A 50 5.25 -41.53 -45.22
N ALA A 51 5.31 -41.26 -43.91
CA ALA A 51 4.15 -41.00 -43.08
C ALA A 51 3.39 -39.71 -43.45
N HIS A 52 4.09 -38.63 -43.82
CA HIS A 52 3.42 -37.39 -44.26
C HIS A 52 2.74 -37.61 -45.61
N ALA A 53 3.44 -38.23 -46.57
CA ALA A 53 2.84 -38.61 -47.85
C ALA A 53 1.62 -39.53 -47.66
N GLY A 54 1.70 -40.51 -46.75
CA GLY A 54 0.56 -41.35 -46.38
C GLY A 54 -0.64 -40.55 -45.85
N LEU A 55 -0.41 -39.57 -44.96
CA LEU A 55 -1.46 -38.68 -44.47
C LEU A 55 -2.11 -37.86 -45.60
N LEU A 56 -1.29 -37.29 -46.49
CA LEU A 56 -1.79 -36.53 -47.64
C LEU A 56 -2.62 -37.42 -48.58
N ALA A 57 -2.19 -38.67 -48.80
CA ALA A 57 -2.95 -39.65 -49.56
C ALA A 57 -4.30 -39.94 -48.91
N GLU A 58 -4.35 -40.17 -47.58
CA GLU A 58 -5.60 -40.40 -46.84
C GLU A 58 -6.56 -39.21 -46.96
N ILE A 59 -6.06 -37.99 -46.76
CA ILE A 59 -6.85 -36.76 -46.89
C ILE A 59 -7.43 -36.66 -48.31
N TYR A 60 -6.60 -36.85 -49.34
CA TYR A 60 -7.04 -36.79 -50.72
C TYR A 60 -8.11 -37.84 -51.05
N HIS A 61 -7.96 -39.07 -50.55
CA HIS A 61 -8.95 -40.13 -50.74
C HIS A 61 -10.28 -39.81 -50.08
N HIS A 62 -10.28 -39.23 -48.87
CA HIS A 62 -11.51 -38.79 -48.21
C HIS A 62 -12.23 -37.70 -49.01
N LEU A 63 -11.49 -36.70 -49.49
CA LEU A 63 -12.06 -35.60 -50.27
C LEU A 63 -12.52 -36.02 -51.68
N MET A 64 -11.90 -37.05 -52.26
CA MET A 64 -12.29 -37.64 -53.55
C MET A 64 -13.27 -38.82 -53.45
N GLY A 65 -13.68 -39.20 -52.23
CA GLY A 65 -14.53 -40.36 -51.98
C GLY A 65 -15.90 -40.27 -52.70
N PRO A 66 -16.62 -41.40 -52.86
CA PRO A 66 -17.94 -41.39 -53.50
C PRO A 66 -18.87 -40.38 -52.82
N ARG A 67 -19.69 -39.68 -53.60
CA ARG A 67 -20.76 -38.80 -53.12
C ARG A 67 -21.79 -39.61 -52.31
N GLY A 68 -21.51 -39.77 -51.03
CA GLY A 68 -22.29 -40.37 -49.96
C GLY A 68 -22.02 -39.60 -48.67
N ASP A 69 -22.12 -40.24 -47.50
CA ASP A 69 -22.29 -39.62 -46.15
C ASP A 69 -21.36 -38.46 -45.72
N ALA A 70 -20.30 -38.09 -46.45
CA ALA A 70 -19.45 -36.90 -46.19
C ALA A 70 -19.34 -35.91 -47.36
N ASP A 71 -19.97 -36.16 -48.51
CA ASP A 71 -20.13 -35.25 -49.67
C ASP A 71 -18.87 -34.43 -50.07
N GLY A 72 -17.70 -35.07 -50.15
CA GLY A 72 -16.44 -34.40 -50.51
C GLY A 72 -15.71 -33.70 -49.35
N HIS A 73 -16.13 -33.94 -48.12
CA HIS A 73 -15.49 -33.44 -46.89
C HIS A 73 -14.77 -34.56 -46.14
N LEU A 74 -13.87 -34.20 -45.23
CA LEU A 74 -13.25 -35.15 -44.30
C LEU A 74 -14.30 -35.64 -43.28
N PRO A 75 -14.40 -36.96 -43.03
CA PRO A 75 -15.34 -37.48 -42.04
C PRO A 75 -15.05 -36.93 -40.63
N THR A 76 -16.08 -36.38 -39.98
CA THR A 76 -15.98 -35.74 -38.66
C THR A 76 -15.37 -36.67 -37.61
N ASP A 77 -15.80 -37.93 -37.55
CA ASP A 77 -15.30 -38.92 -36.58
C ASP A 77 -13.83 -39.27 -36.81
N TRP A 78 -13.41 -39.31 -38.07
CA TRP A 78 -12.01 -39.58 -38.43
C TRP A 78 -11.10 -38.42 -38.01
N LEU A 79 -11.51 -37.18 -38.30
CA LEU A 79 -10.80 -35.98 -37.87
C LEU A 79 -10.74 -35.89 -36.34
N ALA A 80 -11.85 -36.14 -35.65
CA ALA A 80 -11.94 -36.16 -34.19
C ALA A 80 -10.97 -37.17 -33.55
N ALA A 81 -10.87 -38.37 -34.13
CA ALA A 81 -9.96 -39.40 -33.66
C ALA A 81 -8.47 -39.02 -33.87
N ARG A 82 -8.15 -38.21 -34.89
CA ARG A 82 -6.78 -37.72 -35.13
C ARG A 82 -6.43 -36.57 -34.20
N VAL A 83 -7.33 -35.59 -34.04
CA VAL A 83 -7.14 -34.41 -33.19
C VAL A 83 -7.08 -34.81 -31.70
N SER A 84 -7.96 -35.68 -31.22
CA SER A 84 -8.03 -36.08 -29.81
C SER A 84 -6.76 -36.80 -29.31
N ARG A 85 -6.05 -37.54 -30.16
CA ARG A 85 -4.77 -38.18 -29.81
C ARG A 85 -3.65 -37.17 -29.49
N LEU A 86 -3.78 -35.95 -30.02
CA LEU A 86 -2.81 -34.87 -29.81
C LEU A 86 -3.13 -34.05 -28.57
N ASP A 87 -4.37 -34.08 -28.07
CA ASP A 87 -4.81 -33.37 -26.87
C ASP A 87 -4.33 -34.03 -25.57
N ASN A 88 -3.01 -34.08 -25.39
CA ASN A 88 -2.38 -34.55 -24.18
C ASN A 88 -1.17 -33.66 -23.84
N ALA A 89 -1.25 -32.99 -22.69
CA ALA A 89 -0.21 -32.09 -22.19
C ALA A 89 0.92 -32.80 -21.41
N GLN A 90 0.88 -34.14 -21.30
CA GLN A 90 1.90 -34.93 -20.59
C GLN A 90 2.98 -35.44 -21.53
N GLY A 91 4.25 -35.34 -21.15
CA GLY A 91 5.37 -35.90 -21.90
C GLY A 91 6.62 -35.05 -21.73
N ASP A 92 7.71 -35.50 -22.35
CA ASP A 92 8.91 -34.68 -22.45
C ASP A 92 8.79 -33.61 -23.56
N ILE A 93 9.78 -32.72 -23.62
CA ILE A 93 9.84 -31.60 -24.57
C ILE A 93 9.71 -32.09 -26.02
N GLU A 94 10.34 -33.23 -26.36
CA GLU A 94 10.30 -33.78 -27.72
C GLU A 94 8.90 -34.30 -28.07
N THR A 95 8.25 -35.00 -27.13
CA THR A 95 6.87 -35.47 -27.27
C THR A 95 5.90 -34.29 -27.44
N LEU A 96 6.02 -33.25 -26.62
CA LEU A 96 5.17 -32.06 -26.69
C LEU A 96 5.39 -31.29 -27.99
N ALA A 97 6.65 -31.09 -28.42
CA ALA A 97 6.96 -30.46 -29.69
C ALA A 97 6.39 -31.24 -30.89
N GLY A 98 6.47 -32.57 -30.85
CA GLY A 98 5.85 -33.44 -31.86
C GLY A 98 4.33 -33.30 -31.93
N ARG A 99 3.65 -33.20 -30.78
CA ARG A 99 2.19 -32.99 -30.74
C ARG A 99 1.79 -31.60 -31.23
N ILE A 100 2.56 -30.56 -30.91
CA ILE A 100 2.35 -29.20 -31.42
C ILE A 100 2.51 -29.16 -32.95
N ALA A 101 3.54 -29.85 -33.48
CA ALA A 101 3.68 -29.98 -34.92
C ALA A 101 2.46 -30.68 -35.55
N GLY A 102 1.99 -31.78 -34.95
CA GLY A 102 0.80 -32.50 -35.40
C GLY A 102 -0.47 -31.65 -35.37
N ILE A 103 -0.71 -30.88 -34.29
CA ILE A 103 -1.93 -30.06 -34.19
C ILE A 103 -1.92 -28.91 -35.19
N ARG A 104 -0.74 -28.35 -35.51
CA ARG A 104 -0.59 -27.32 -36.57
C ARG A 104 -0.99 -27.83 -37.96
N THR A 105 -0.70 -29.09 -38.27
CA THR A 105 -1.19 -29.72 -39.51
C THR A 105 -2.72 -29.72 -39.54
N TRP A 106 -3.37 -30.08 -38.44
CA TRP A 106 -4.84 -30.08 -38.35
C TRP A 106 -5.44 -28.67 -38.30
N THR A 107 -4.77 -27.70 -37.67
CA THR A 107 -5.14 -26.29 -37.75
C THR A 107 -5.10 -25.82 -39.21
N TYR A 108 -4.05 -26.14 -39.97
CA TYR A 108 -3.98 -25.80 -41.39
C TYR A 108 -5.14 -26.41 -42.19
N VAL A 109 -5.44 -27.69 -41.98
CA VAL A 109 -6.58 -28.37 -42.60
C VAL A 109 -7.91 -27.71 -42.22
N ALA A 110 -8.07 -27.28 -40.96
CA ALA A 110 -9.27 -26.60 -40.48
C ALA A 110 -9.52 -25.22 -41.13
N TYR A 111 -8.48 -24.59 -41.66
CA TYR A 111 -8.62 -23.35 -42.44
C TYR A 111 -9.00 -23.59 -43.92
N GLN A 112 -9.02 -24.83 -44.40
CA GLN A 112 -9.54 -25.17 -45.73
C GLN A 112 -11.07 -25.33 -45.64
N ALA A 113 -11.78 -24.20 -45.79
CA ALA A 113 -13.22 -24.11 -45.52
C ALA A 113 -14.07 -25.18 -46.25
N ASP A 114 -13.70 -25.54 -47.49
CA ASP A 114 -14.45 -26.49 -48.32
C ASP A 114 -14.16 -27.96 -48.00
N TRP A 115 -13.27 -28.26 -47.05
CA TRP A 115 -12.85 -29.64 -46.74
C TRP A 115 -13.57 -30.22 -45.52
N LEU A 116 -14.23 -29.38 -44.72
CA LEU A 116 -14.85 -29.77 -43.45
C LEU A 116 -16.31 -29.32 -43.41
N ILE A 117 -17.16 -30.14 -42.79
CA ILE A 117 -18.57 -29.79 -42.56
C ILE A 117 -18.71 -28.60 -41.59
N ASP A 118 -17.87 -28.55 -40.55
CA ASP A 118 -17.86 -27.49 -39.54
C ASP A 118 -16.44 -26.95 -39.31
N ALA A 119 -15.95 -26.17 -40.29
CA ALA A 119 -14.60 -25.61 -40.24
C ALA A 119 -14.40 -24.61 -39.08
N GLU A 120 -15.46 -23.96 -38.57
CA GLU A 120 -15.35 -23.04 -37.43
C GLU A 120 -15.09 -23.81 -36.14
N HIS A 121 -15.89 -24.84 -35.85
CA HIS A 121 -15.67 -25.71 -34.69
C HIS A 121 -14.27 -26.32 -34.66
N TRP A 122 -13.77 -26.79 -35.81
CA TRP A 122 -12.44 -27.41 -35.89
C TRP A 122 -11.31 -26.40 -35.72
N ARG A 123 -11.45 -25.17 -36.23
CA ARG A 123 -10.45 -24.10 -36.01
C ARG A 123 -10.34 -23.74 -34.53
N ASP A 124 -11.46 -23.63 -33.83
CA ASP A 124 -11.46 -23.33 -32.40
C ASP A 124 -10.88 -24.50 -31.60
N THR A 125 -11.28 -25.74 -31.94
CA THR A 125 -10.82 -26.95 -31.24
C THR A 125 -9.30 -27.12 -31.37
N THR A 126 -8.74 -27.00 -32.59
CA THR A 126 -7.29 -27.17 -32.78
C THR A 126 -6.50 -26.04 -32.14
N ARG A 127 -7.03 -24.80 -32.13
CA ARG A 127 -6.42 -23.67 -31.42
C ARG A 127 -6.35 -23.90 -29.91
N VAL A 128 -7.44 -24.33 -29.28
CA VAL A 128 -7.46 -24.62 -27.83
C VAL A 128 -6.43 -25.68 -27.46
N ILE A 129 -6.29 -26.72 -28.28
CA ILE A 129 -5.29 -27.77 -28.08
C ILE A 129 -3.87 -27.23 -28.28
N GLU A 130 -3.64 -26.41 -29.31
CA GLU A 130 -2.34 -25.79 -29.57
C GLU A 130 -1.89 -24.88 -28.43
N ASP A 131 -2.80 -24.06 -27.89
CA ASP A 131 -2.54 -23.19 -26.73
C ASP A 131 -2.16 -24.03 -25.51
N LYS A 132 -2.96 -25.05 -25.18
CA LYS A 132 -2.71 -25.98 -24.06
C LYS A 132 -1.36 -26.71 -24.18
N LEU A 133 -1.01 -27.19 -25.36
CA LEU A 133 0.26 -27.88 -25.61
C LEU A 133 1.45 -26.91 -25.54
N SER A 134 1.28 -25.68 -26.05
CA SER A 134 2.31 -24.64 -26.01
C SER A 134 2.63 -24.22 -24.59
N ASP A 135 1.61 -24.06 -23.74
CA ASP A 135 1.78 -23.78 -22.30
C ASP A 135 2.54 -24.90 -21.58
N ALA A 136 2.17 -26.16 -21.85
CA ALA A 136 2.85 -27.32 -21.28
C ALA A 136 4.32 -27.40 -21.72
N LEU A 137 4.60 -27.18 -23.01
CA LEU A 137 5.97 -27.14 -23.54
C LEU A 137 6.78 -26.00 -22.91
N HIS A 138 6.18 -24.82 -22.74
CA HIS A 138 6.82 -23.69 -22.09
C HIS A 138 7.19 -24.01 -20.64
N HIS A 139 6.27 -24.62 -19.88
CA HIS A 139 6.54 -25.06 -18.52
C HIS A 139 7.69 -26.08 -18.45
N SER A 140 7.70 -27.09 -19.33
CA SER A 140 8.78 -28.10 -19.39
C SER A 140 10.13 -27.51 -19.81
N LEU A 141 10.15 -26.52 -20.70
CA LEU A 141 11.37 -25.80 -21.10
C LEU A 141 11.94 -25.03 -19.90
N THR A 142 11.10 -24.27 -19.19
CA THR A 142 11.51 -23.52 -17.99
C THR A 142 12.09 -24.46 -16.93
N GLN A 143 11.40 -25.56 -16.61
CA GLN A 143 11.86 -26.57 -15.66
C GLN A 143 13.24 -27.17 -16.04
N ARG A 144 13.45 -27.56 -17.30
CA ARG A 144 14.73 -28.18 -17.74
C ARG A 144 15.92 -27.22 -17.68
N PHE A 145 15.70 -25.92 -17.84
CA PHE A 145 16.75 -24.91 -17.65
C PHE A 145 17.10 -24.72 -16.17
N VAL A 146 16.12 -24.86 -15.29
CA VAL A 146 16.28 -24.76 -13.83
C VAL A 146 17.02 -26.00 -13.28
N ASP A 147 16.58 -27.22 -13.61
CA ASP A 147 17.19 -28.49 -13.16
C ASP A 147 18.69 -28.57 -13.46
N LYS A 148 19.09 -28.13 -14.67
CA LYS A 148 20.49 -28.21 -15.12
C LYS A 148 21.37 -27.18 -14.41
N ARG A 149 20.82 -26.04 -13.99
CA ARG A 149 21.52 -24.98 -13.24
C ARG A 149 21.73 -25.41 -11.78
N THR A 150 20.75 -26.06 -11.19
CA THR A 150 20.80 -26.45 -9.78
C THR A 150 21.65 -27.68 -9.54
N ALA A 151 21.66 -28.65 -10.46
CA ALA A 151 22.56 -29.80 -10.38
C ALA A 151 24.05 -29.40 -10.44
N ILE A 152 24.41 -28.41 -11.27
CA ILE A 152 25.80 -27.91 -11.41
C ILE A 152 26.22 -27.09 -10.19
N LEU A 153 25.32 -26.29 -9.61
CA LEU A 153 25.60 -25.54 -8.38
C LEU A 153 25.78 -26.47 -7.18
N VAL A 154 24.87 -27.43 -6.99
CA VAL A 154 24.91 -28.37 -5.85
C VAL A 154 26.13 -29.28 -5.89
N SER A 155 26.58 -29.70 -7.08
CA SER A 155 27.79 -30.52 -7.21
C SER A 155 29.05 -29.74 -6.85
N ARG A 156 29.12 -28.44 -7.17
CA ARG A 156 30.30 -27.59 -6.90
C ARG A 156 30.33 -26.99 -5.49
N ILE A 157 29.17 -26.80 -4.86
CA ILE A 157 29.06 -26.44 -3.42
C ILE A 157 29.70 -27.52 -2.53
N LYS A 158 29.74 -28.78 -2.96
CA LYS A 158 30.45 -29.86 -2.24
C LYS A 158 31.97 -29.81 -2.39
N GLU A 159 32.52 -29.07 -3.35
CA GLU A 159 33.96 -29.12 -3.71
C GLU A 159 34.77 -27.89 -3.29
N ARG A 160 34.16 -26.76 -2.89
CA ARG A 160 34.88 -25.54 -2.46
C ARG A 160 34.27 -24.90 -1.20
N ASP A 161 35.13 -24.61 -0.22
CA ASP A 161 34.76 -23.95 1.05
C ASP A 161 34.48 -22.45 0.91
N GLU A 162 34.89 -21.81 -0.19
CA GLU A 162 34.70 -20.37 -0.42
C GLU A 162 34.03 -20.10 -1.78
N LEU A 163 32.74 -19.75 -1.74
CA LEU A 163 32.02 -19.21 -2.89
C LEU A 163 32.25 -17.70 -2.99
N LEU A 164 32.65 -17.23 -4.17
CA LEU A 164 32.80 -15.80 -4.43
C LEU A 164 31.44 -15.20 -4.78
N ALA A 165 30.85 -14.48 -3.81
CA ALA A 165 29.69 -13.63 -4.04
C ALA A 165 30.14 -12.19 -4.33
N ALA A 166 29.61 -11.60 -5.40
CA ALA A 166 29.77 -10.20 -5.74
C ALA A 166 28.43 -9.48 -5.64
N VAL A 167 28.42 -8.33 -4.97
CA VAL A 167 27.26 -7.43 -4.93
C VAL A 167 27.57 -6.21 -5.79
N ASN A 168 26.74 -5.94 -6.80
CA ASN A 168 26.92 -4.75 -7.63
C ASN A 168 26.32 -3.49 -6.96
N LEU A 169 26.52 -2.32 -7.57
CA LEU A 169 26.02 -1.04 -7.09
C LEU A 169 24.48 -0.98 -6.99
N GLY A 170 23.76 -1.78 -7.78
CA GLY A 170 22.30 -1.92 -7.74
C GLY A 170 21.80 -2.86 -6.65
N GLY A 171 22.71 -3.44 -5.85
CA GLY A 171 22.37 -4.42 -4.82
C GLY A 171 22.12 -5.82 -5.39
N GLU A 172 22.39 -6.08 -6.66
CA GLU A 172 22.26 -7.42 -7.25
C GLU A 172 23.38 -8.31 -6.73
N VAL A 173 22.99 -9.46 -6.21
CA VAL A 173 23.88 -10.47 -5.68
C VAL A 173 24.11 -11.50 -6.76
N THR A 174 25.38 -11.70 -7.09
CA THR A 174 25.82 -12.75 -8.00
C THR A 174 26.77 -13.69 -7.28
N VAL A 175 26.63 -14.99 -7.46
CA VAL A 175 27.56 -16.00 -6.93
C VAL A 175 28.17 -16.73 -8.12
N GLU A 176 29.51 -16.67 -8.25
CA GLU A 176 30.24 -17.24 -9.40
C GLU A 176 29.66 -16.82 -10.76
N GLY A 177 29.25 -15.55 -10.90
CA GLY A 177 28.68 -14.99 -12.12
C GLY A 177 27.18 -15.25 -12.34
N HIS A 178 26.49 -15.92 -11.42
CA HIS A 178 25.07 -16.22 -11.51
C HIS A 178 24.27 -15.31 -10.59
N PHE A 179 23.23 -14.65 -11.11
CA PHE A 179 22.33 -13.83 -10.31
C PHE A 179 21.53 -14.69 -9.33
N MET A 180 21.55 -14.29 -8.06
CA MET A 180 20.96 -15.03 -6.94
C MET A 180 19.78 -14.28 -6.30
N GLY A 181 19.65 -12.99 -6.58
CA GLY A 181 18.69 -12.11 -5.93
C GLY A 181 19.26 -10.73 -5.64
N ARG A 182 18.61 -9.99 -4.75
CA ARG A 182 18.98 -8.60 -4.41
C ARG A 182 19.16 -8.40 -2.92
N MET A 183 20.09 -7.53 -2.57
CA MET A 183 20.35 -7.12 -1.20
C MET A 183 19.75 -5.73 -0.94
N ASP A 184 18.64 -5.72 -0.20
CA ASP A 184 17.95 -4.51 0.27
C ASP A 184 18.41 -4.18 1.70
N GLY A 185 19.25 -3.16 1.84
CA GLY A 185 19.87 -2.81 3.11
C GLY A 185 20.75 -3.96 3.63
N PHE A 186 20.26 -4.64 4.67
CA PHE A 186 20.87 -5.82 5.31
C PHE A 186 19.98 -7.08 5.21
N ARG A 187 19.10 -7.12 4.21
CA ARG A 187 18.25 -8.27 3.91
C ARG A 187 18.58 -8.82 2.53
N PHE A 188 18.54 -10.14 2.41
CA PHE A 188 18.74 -10.82 1.13
C PHE A 188 17.38 -11.29 0.62
N LEU A 189 16.98 -10.77 -0.53
CA LEU A 189 15.76 -11.12 -1.24
C LEU A 189 16.14 -12.07 -2.38
N PRO A 190 15.99 -13.40 -2.21
CA PRO A 190 16.28 -14.36 -3.27
C PRO A 190 15.31 -14.17 -4.44
N GLU A 191 15.74 -14.57 -5.63
CA GLU A 191 14.85 -14.61 -6.81
C GLU A 191 13.89 -15.81 -6.74
N ASP A 192 12.63 -15.61 -7.14
CA ASP A 192 11.55 -16.60 -6.99
C ASP A 192 11.84 -17.94 -7.69
N ASP A 193 12.58 -17.91 -8.82
CA ASP A 193 12.98 -19.12 -9.56
C ASP A 193 13.92 -20.03 -8.76
N VAL A 194 14.70 -19.49 -7.81
CA VAL A 194 15.64 -20.26 -6.97
C VAL A 194 14.89 -21.12 -5.93
N LEU A 195 13.63 -20.80 -5.61
CA LEU A 195 12.81 -21.50 -4.62
C LEU A 195 12.03 -22.70 -5.20
N SER A 196 12.08 -22.91 -6.53
CA SER A 196 11.30 -23.92 -7.25
C SER A 196 11.96 -25.31 -7.37
N ASP A 197 13.26 -25.40 -7.11
CA ASP A 197 13.99 -26.67 -7.01
C ASP A 197 13.74 -27.38 -5.68
N GLU A 198 14.13 -28.67 -5.59
CA GLU A 198 14.16 -29.45 -4.34
C GLU A 198 14.48 -28.52 -3.15
N GLU A 199 13.49 -28.32 -2.28
CA GLU A 199 13.47 -27.26 -1.26
C GLU A 199 14.77 -27.20 -0.42
N THR A 200 15.44 -28.33 -0.28
CA THR A 200 16.75 -28.51 0.36
C THR A 200 17.96 -27.98 -0.42
N ALA A 201 18.00 -28.10 -1.76
CA ALA A 201 19.06 -27.59 -2.60
C ALA A 201 19.01 -26.06 -2.69
N ALA A 202 17.82 -25.51 -2.98
CA ALA A 202 17.52 -24.08 -2.95
C ALA A 202 17.93 -23.42 -1.61
N ARG A 203 17.53 -24.03 -0.49
CA ARG A 203 17.92 -23.56 0.86
C ARG A 203 19.43 -23.62 1.10
N LYS A 204 20.13 -24.65 0.62
CA LYS A 204 21.60 -24.75 0.75
C LYS A 204 22.32 -23.67 -0.05
N VAL A 205 21.87 -23.41 -1.27
CA VAL A 205 22.42 -22.34 -2.12
C VAL A 205 22.16 -20.97 -1.49
N SER A 206 20.95 -20.72 -1.00
CA SER A 206 20.60 -19.48 -0.30
C SER A 206 21.47 -19.26 0.95
N ASN A 207 21.66 -20.31 1.78
CA ASN A 207 22.53 -20.23 2.96
C ASN A 207 24.00 -19.97 2.60
N ALA A 208 24.48 -20.51 1.49
CA ALA A 208 25.83 -20.26 1.01
C ALA A 208 26.01 -18.82 0.51
N ALA A 209 25.02 -18.27 -0.20
CA ALA A 209 24.97 -16.86 -0.58
C ALA A 209 24.97 -15.95 0.66
N VAL A 210 24.14 -16.25 1.66
CA VAL A 210 24.11 -15.50 2.95
C VAL A 210 25.47 -15.50 3.64
N ARG A 211 26.19 -16.63 3.67
CA ARG A 211 27.56 -16.68 4.23
C ARG A 211 28.53 -15.79 3.47
N ALA A 212 28.51 -15.84 2.14
CA ALA A 212 29.39 -15.05 1.30
C ALA A 212 29.07 -13.54 1.36
N LEU A 213 27.81 -13.17 1.64
CA LEU A 213 27.36 -11.78 1.79
C LEU A 213 27.74 -11.12 3.12
N ARG A 214 28.16 -11.88 4.15
CA ARG A 214 28.50 -11.32 5.47
C ARG A 214 29.60 -10.25 5.40
N GLY A 215 30.63 -10.47 4.58
CA GLY A 215 31.71 -9.50 4.41
C GLY A 215 31.23 -8.16 3.83
N GLU A 216 30.32 -8.19 2.86
CA GLU A 216 29.71 -6.97 2.31
C GLU A 216 28.73 -6.34 3.32
N ALA A 217 27.97 -7.15 4.06
CA ALA A 217 27.10 -6.65 5.13
C ALA A 217 27.90 -5.89 6.20
N ASP A 218 29.05 -6.41 6.64
CA ASP A 218 29.95 -5.74 7.57
C ASP A 218 30.54 -4.44 6.98
N ALA A 219 30.91 -4.45 5.69
CA ALA A 219 31.39 -3.25 4.99
C ALA A 219 30.28 -2.18 4.87
N ARG A 220 29.03 -2.57 4.62
CA ARG A 220 27.86 -1.68 4.64
C ARG A 220 27.60 -1.13 6.04
N LEU A 221 27.68 -1.98 7.07
CA LEU A 221 27.48 -1.56 8.45
C LEU A 221 28.51 -0.49 8.86
N LYS A 222 29.79 -0.70 8.53
CA LYS A 222 30.85 0.31 8.77
C LYS A 222 30.52 1.64 8.10
N ARG A 223 30.09 1.63 6.83
CA ARG A 223 29.67 2.83 6.10
C ARG A 223 28.46 3.51 6.74
N LEU A 224 27.43 2.74 7.10
CA LEU A 224 26.23 3.25 7.75
C LEU A 224 26.53 3.91 9.09
N VAL A 225 27.42 3.32 9.90
CA VAL A 225 27.83 3.88 11.18
C VAL A 225 28.63 5.17 11.00
N SER A 226 29.46 5.27 9.97
CA SER A 226 30.26 6.47 9.67
C SER A 226 29.51 7.60 8.97
N ASP A 227 28.42 7.29 8.26
CA ASP A 227 27.65 8.27 7.49
C ASP A 227 26.95 9.31 8.38
N GLY A 228 26.83 10.53 7.86
CA GLY A 228 26.08 11.62 8.47
C GLY A 228 24.56 11.38 8.50
N ASP A 229 23.85 12.17 9.31
CA ASP A 229 22.40 12.05 9.49
C ASP A 229 21.58 12.37 8.23
N ASP A 230 22.18 13.05 7.25
CA ASP A 230 21.60 13.37 5.94
C ASP A 230 21.44 12.13 5.03
N ALA A 231 22.21 11.07 5.30
CA ALA A 231 22.07 9.78 4.62
C ALA A 231 20.81 9.01 5.02
N PHE A 232 20.12 9.44 6.09
CA PHE A 232 18.98 8.73 6.67
C PHE A 232 17.67 9.50 6.48
N LYS A 233 16.59 8.76 6.22
CA LYS A 233 15.22 9.28 6.13
C LYS A 233 14.28 8.28 6.78
N TRP A 234 13.09 8.72 7.19
CA TRP A 234 12.02 7.79 7.54
C TRP A 234 10.91 7.89 6.50
N THR A 235 10.17 6.79 6.34
CA THR A 235 8.99 6.71 5.47
C THR A 235 7.80 6.16 6.26
N PRO A 236 6.59 6.74 6.16
CA PRO A 236 5.40 6.19 6.81
C PRO A 236 4.91 4.90 6.13
N ASP A 237 5.02 4.81 4.80
CA ASP A 237 4.32 3.82 3.97
C ASP A 237 5.17 2.55 3.69
N GLY A 238 6.04 2.17 4.62
CA GLY A 238 6.88 0.99 4.48
C GLY A 238 6.07 -0.31 4.60
N ALA A 239 6.52 -1.39 3.93
CA ALA A 239 5.93 -2.71 4.13
C ALA A 239 5.98 -3.10 5.62
N GLY A 240 4.83 -3.31 6.25
CA GLY A 240 4.67 -3.59 7.69
C GLY A 240 4.75 -2.36 8.61
N GLY A 241 4.59 -1.14 8.08
CA GLY A 241 4.61 0.12 8.83
C GLY A 241 5.87 0.96 8.63
N PRO A 242 6.04 2.05 9.39
CA PRO A 242 7.08 3.05 9.14
C PRO A 242 8.51 2.51 9.25
N GLN A 243 9.39 2.94 8.35
CA GLN A 243 10.76 2.42 8.22
C GLN A 243 11.80 3.55 8.21
N VAL A 244 13.03 3.22 8.62
CA VAL A 244 14.23 4.01 8.43
C VAL A 244 14.93 3.54 7.16
N LEU A 245 15.18 4.50 6.27
CA LEU A 245 15.91 4.34 5.04
C LEU A 245 17.33 4.89 5.22
N TRP A 246 18.34 4.14 4.82
CA TRP A 246 19.71 4.61 4.67
C TRP A 246 20.07 4.57 3.18
N ARG A 247 20.41 5.73 2.61
CA ARG A 247 20.67 5.90 1.16
C ARG A 247 19.55 5.32 0.27
N GLY A 248 18.31 5.40 0.74
CA GLY A 248 17.11 4.89 0.06
C GLY A 248 16.77 3.42 0.33
N GLN A 249 17.62 2.67 1.03
CA GLN A 249 17.37 1.26 1.37
C GLN A 249 16.81 1.10 2.78
N ALA A 250 15.86 0.19 2.99
CA ALA A 250 15.27 -0.04 4.30
C ALA A 250 16.24 -0.78 5.24
N VAL A 251 16.53 -0.20 6.40
CA VAL A 251 17.53 -0.76 7.35
C VAL A 251 17.00 -0.94 8.77
N ALA A 252 15.91 -0.28 9.13
CA ALA A 252 15.24 -0.49 10.40
C ALA A 252 13.75 -0.17 10.30
N ARG A 253 12.94 -0.76 11.19
CA ARG A 253 11.53 -0.42 11.39
C ARG A 253 11.39 0.51 12.59
N LEU A 254 10.51 1.50 12.48
CA LEU A 254 10.12 2.32 13.62
C LEU A 254 9.01 1.61 14.39
N VAL A 255 9.13 1.56 15.71
CA VAL A 255 8.19 0.90 16.61
C VAL A 255 7.91 1.78 17.83
N ALA A 256 6.82 1.48 18.55
CA ALA A 256 6.56 2.10 19.85
C ALA A 256 7.74 1.85 20.80
N GLY A 257 8.17 2.89 21.51
CA GLY A 257 9.21 2.78 22.53
C GLY A 257 8.68 3.01 23.94
N ALA A 258 9.55 3.43 24.86
CA ALA A 258 9.22 3.52 26.28
C ALA A 258 8.20 4.62 26.62
N SER A 259 8.06 5.62 25.76
CA SER A 259 7.04 6.66 25.89
C SER A 259 6.69 7.26 24.52
N LEU A 260 5.63 8.06 24.47
CA LEU A 260 5.15 8.72 23.25
C LEU A 260 6.23 9.59 22.57
N LEU A 261 7.14 10.20 23.34
CA LEU A 261 8.25 11.02 22.83
C LEU A 261 9.58 10.25 22.75
N LYS A 262 9.59 8.94 23.00
CA LYS A 262 10.76 8.08 22.92
C LYS A 262 10.42 6.83 22.10
N PRO A 263 10.25 6.97 20.77
CA PRO A 263 10.05 5.84 19.88
C PRO A 263 11.31 4.97 19.83
N ALA A 264 11.15 3.72 19.38
CA ALA A 264 12.26 2.78 19.24
C ALA A 264 12.45 2.35 17.79
N VAL A 265 13.62 1.80 17.50
CA VAL A 265 13.95 1.17 16.21
C VAL A 265 14.21 -0.32 16.38
N ALA A 266 13.70 -1.11 15.44
CA ALA A 266 14.01 -2.52 15.30
C ALA A 266 14.85 -2.72 14.03
N ALA A 267 16.07 -3.25 14.17
CA ALA A 267 16.95 -3.47 13.03
C ALA A 267 16.31 -4.44 12.02
N MET A 268 16.35 -4.08 10.73
CA MET A 268 15.91 -4.93 9.63
C MET A 268 17.14 -5.58 8.99
N ALA A 269 17.58 -6.68 9.60
CA ALA A 269 18.69 -7.47 9.12
C ALA A 269 18.35 -8.95 9.24
N ASP A 270 18.52 -9.69 8.15
CA ASP A 270 18.42 -11.15 8.16
C ASP A 270 19.68 -11.75 8.81
N ASP A 271 19.98 -13.02 8.58
CA ASP A 271 21.18 -13.71 9.10
C ASP A 271 22.51 -13.25 8.48
N LEU A 272 22.49 -12.10 7.81
CA LEU A 272 23.64 -11.39 7.26
C LEU A 272 24.47 -10.65 8.31
N LEU A 273 23.84 -10.17 9.40
CA LEU A 273 24.54 -9.52 10.50
C LEU A 273 24.47 -10.36 11.77
N GLU A 274 25.61 -10.52 12.43
CA GLU A 274 25.68 -11.08 13.78
C GLU A 274 25.06 -10.14 14.82
N THR A 275 24.79 -10.66 16.03
CA THR A 275 24.15 -9.91 17.13
C THR A 275 24.82 -8.56 17.41
N ALA A 276 26.15 -8.51 17.43
CA ALA A 276 26.89 -7.27 17.63
C ALA A 276 26.65 -6.25 16.51
N GLY A 277 26.61 -6.71 15.25
CA GLY A 277 26.34 -5.87 14.10
C GLY A 277 24.89 -5.36 14.05
N ARG A 278 23.92 -6.23 14.38
CA ARG A 278 22.50 -5.85 14.52
C ARG A 278 22.32 -4.77 15.59
N GLU A 279 23.02 -4.90 16.72
CA GLU A 279 22.97 -3.90 17.79
C GLU A 279 23.64 -2.58 17.39
N GLN A 280 24.75 -2.61 16.64
CA GLN A 280 25.36 -1.40 16.09
C GLN A 280 24.42 -0.66 15.12
N LEU A 281 23.77 -1.40 14.22
CA LEU A 281 22.76 -0.87 13.30
C LEU A 281 21.59 -0.23 14.07
N ARG A 282 21.04 -0.94 15.06
CA ARG A 282 19.96 -0.45 15.92
C ARG A 282 20.39 0.82 16.66
N ARG A 283 21.58 0.84 17.27
CA ARG A 283 22.09 2.02 18.00
C ARG A 283 22.25 3.22 17.09
N ARG A 284 22.87 3.07 15.92
CA ARG A 284 23.09 4.20 14.99
C ARG A 284 21.78 4.80 14.52
N THR A 285 20.81 3.95 14.14
CA THR A 285 19.49 4.39 13.70
C THR A 285 18.66 4.97 14.84
N GLN A 286 18.81 4.47 16.08
CA GLN A 286 18.17 5.04 17.27
C GLN A 286 18.70 6.44 17.57
N VAL A 287 20.02 6.64 17.57
CA VAL A 287 20.64 7.96 17.80
C VAL A 287 20.14 9.00 16.79
N TRP A 288 20.02 8.60 15.52
CA TRP A 288 19.46 9.46 14.48
C TRP A 288 17.99 9.82 14.73
N LEU A 289 17.17 8.82 15.09
CA LEU A 289 15.75 9.04 15.39
C LEU A 289 15.57 9.96 16.60
N ASP A 290 16.32 9.71 17.67
CA ASP A 290 16.32 10.52 18.89
C ASP A 290 16.70 11.98 18.57
N ALA A 291 17.73 12.20 17.75
CA ALA A 291 18.13 13.54 17.33
C ALA A 291 17.02 14.28 16.57
N ILE A 292 16.25 13.58 15.71
CA ILE A 292 15.11 14.17 15.00
C ILE A 292 13.99 14.54 15.96
N VAL A 293 13.64 13.63 16.88
CA VAL A 293 12.58 13.84 17.86
C VAL A 293 12.95 14.97 18.80
N ASP A 294 14.16 14.95 19.35
CA ASP A 294 14.65 15.97 20.27
C ASP A 294 14.74 17.34 19.56
N ALA A 295 15.19 17.42 18.30
CA ALA A 295 15.23 18.69 17.57
C ALA A 295 13.84 19.32 17.37
N VAL A 296 12.80 18.50 17.13
CA VAL A 296 11.42 18.98 16.93
C VAL A 296 10.73 19.30 18.26
N PHE A 297 10.85 18.40 19.24
CA PHE A 297 10.14 18.47 20.52
C PHE A 297 10.95 19.13 21.64
N CYS A 298 12.14 19.66 21.37
CA CYS A 298 12.96 20.41 22.32
C CYS A 298 12.16 21.45 23.15
N PRO A 299 11.26 22.27 22.57
CA PRO A 299 10.46 23.19 23.37
C PRO A 299 9.58 22.49 24.41
N LEU A 300 9.02 21.33 24.06
CA LEU A 300 8.13 20.55 24.93
C LEU A 300 8.91 19.81 26.02
N THR A 301 10.04 19.20 25.67
CA THR A 301 10.92 18.53 26.65
C THR A 301 11.57 19.54 27.61
N ALA A 302 11.91 20.74 27.14
CA ALA A 302 12.34 21.85 27.98
C ALA A 302 11.23 22.31 28.95
N ALA A 303 9.98 22.37 28.48
CA ALA A 303 8.84 22.69 29.33
C ALA A 303 8.61 21.64 30.43
N LEU A 304 8.72 20.35 30.10
CA LEU A 304 8.61 19.24 31.06
C LEU A 304 9.68 19.28 32.14
N SER A 305 10.92 19.61 31.77
CA SER A 305 12.05 19.73 32.69
C SER A 305 12.11 21.06 33.46
N GLY A 306 11.19 21.98 33.19
CA GLY A 306 11.18 23.33 33.75
C GLY A 306 10.98 23.34 35.29
N SER A 307 11.93 23.94 36.00
CA SER A 307 11.81 24.21 37.43
C SER A 307 11.01 25.50 37.70
N GLY A 308 10.47 25.65 38.92
CA GLY A 308 9.74 26.86 39.32
C GLY A 308 8.30 26.99 38.79
N LEU A 309 7.75 25.95 38.16
CA LEU A 309 6.33 25.89 37.81
C LEU A 309 5.47 25.59 39.05
N SER A 310 4.31 26.25 39.15
CA SER A 310 3.27 25.85 40.10
C SER A 310 2.75 24.45 39.77
N GLY A 311 2.17 23.75 40.76
CA GLY A 311 1.63 22.40 40.55
C GLY A 311 0.62 22.32 39.40
N VAL A 312 -0.26 23.32 39.30
CA VAL A 312 -1.26 23.43 38.21
C VAL A 312 -0.58 23.64 36.85
N ALA A 313 0.41 24.53 36.76
CA ALA A 313 1.13 24.79 35.51
C ALA A 313 1.90 23.54 35.05
N ARG A 314 2.55 22.83 35.99
CA ARG A 314 3.24 21.58 35.71
C ARG A 314 2.28 20.50 35.20
N GLY A 315 1.11 20.37 35.82
CA GLY A 315 0.07 19.44 35.37
C GLY A 315 -0.40 19.72 33.93
N LEU A 316 -0.59 21.00 33.57
CA LEU A 316 -0.94 21.39 32.20
C LEU A 316 0.19 21.06 31.20
N VAL A 317 1.46 21.26 31.57
CA VAL A 317 2.59 20.89 30.71
C VAL A 317 2.64 19.38 30.46
N PHE A 318 2.41 18.56 31.49
CA PHE A 318 2.32 17.10 31.33
C PHE A 318 1.20 16.69 30.37
N GLN A 319 -0.01 17.23 30.53
CA GLN A 319 -1.12 16.92 29.64
C GLN A 319 -0.89 17.38 28.20
N ILE A 320 -0.24 18.53 28.00
CA ILE A 320 0.18 18.99 26.67
C ILE A 320 1.19 18.02 26.06
N ALA A 321 2.11 17.47 26.87
CA ALA A 321 3.09 16.50 26.40
C ALA A 321 2.46 15.15 26.02
N GLU A 322 1.50 14.67 26.81
CA GLU A 322 0.69 13.48 26.48
C GLU A 322 -0.11 13.66 25.18
N ASN A 323 -0.38 14.90 24.78
CA ASN A 323 -1.07 15.26 23.53
C ASN A 323 -0.13 15.89 22.49
N LEU A 324 1.17 15.57 22.55
CA LEU A 324 2.18 15.93 21.55
C LEU A 324 2.27 17.43 21.23
N GLY A 325 1.93 18.30 22.20
CA GLY A 325 2.09 19.74 22.08
C GLY A 325 0.82 20.55 21.87
N SER A 326 -0.37 19.92 21.83
CA SER A 326 -1.64 20.68 21.87
C SER A 326 -2.79 19.89 22.47
N ILE A 327 -3.66 20.57 23.21
CA ILE A 327 -4.86 20.00 23.82
C ILE A 327 -6.04 20.97 23.65
N PRO A 328 -7.27 20.48 23.40
CA PRO A 328 -8.46 21.31 23.49
C PRO A 328 -8.55 21.98 24.87
N ARG A 329 -9.07 23.21 24.93
CA ARG A 329 -9.18 23.98 26.17
C ARG A 329 -10.20 23.38 27.13
N ARG A 330 -11.33 22.88 26.60
CA ARG A 330 -12.51 22.48 27.39
C ARG A 330 -12.20 21.46 28.50
N PRO A 331 -11.41 20.38 28.26
CA PRO A 331 -11.06 19.43 29.33
C PRO A 331 -10.21 20.03 30.46
N VAL A 332 -9.50 21.13 30.21
CA VAL A 332 -8.51 21.73 31.12
C VAL A 332 -8.91 23.12 31.63
N GLU A 333 -10.16 23.51 31.41
CA GLU A 333 -10.65 24.86 31.73
C GLU A 333 -10.48 25.22 33.22
N GLY A 334 -10.84 24.30 34.12
CA GLY A 334 -10.68 24.50 35.56
C GLY A 334 -9.21 24.71 35.98
N GLN A 335 -8.27 24.02 35.34
CA GLN A 335 -6.83 24.21 35.60
C GLN A 335 -6.34 25.57 35.08
N ILE A 336 -6.86 26.02 33.93
CA ILE A 336 -6.51 27.34 33.36
C ILE A 336 -7.03 28.48 34.25
N ASP A 337 -8.20 28.31 34.84
CA ASP A 337 -8.77 29.31 35.75
C ASP A 337 -7.99 29.36 37.08
N ALA A 338 -7.57 28.21 37.60
CA ALA A 338 -6.70 28.11 38.78
C ALA A 338 -5.24 28.58 38.56
N LEU A 339 -4.82 28.78 37.31
CA LEU A 339 -3.42 29.08 36.95
C LEU A 339 -2.93 30.46 37.46
N GLY A 340 -3.85 31.41 37.65
CA GLY A 340 -3.52 32.78 38.03
C GLY A 340 -2.71 33.55 36.96
N ARG A 341 -2.28 34.78 37.27
CA ARG A 341 -1.49 35.61 36.33
C ARG A 341 -0.08 35.07 36.12
N ASP A 342 0.59 34.64 37.18
CA ASP A 342 1.99 34.21 37.11
C ASP A 342 2.15 32.86 36.43
N GLY A 343 1.23 31.92 36.66
CA GLY A 343 1.21 30.65 35.93
C GLY A 343 1.00 30.87 34.42
N ARG A 344 0.11 31.81 34.02
CA ARG A 344 -0.10 32.18 32.61
C ARG A 344 1.16 32.76 31.97
N LYS A 345 1.88 33.66 32.68
CA LYS A 345 3.18 34.19 32.22
C LYS A 345 4.22 33.08 32.08
N SER A 346 4.27 32.15 33.03
CA SER A 346 5.19 31.01 32.99
C SER A 346 4.95 30.10 31.79
N LEU A 347 3.69 29.73 31.51
CA LEU A 347 3.37 28.93 30.32
C LEU A 347 3.73 29.66 29.03
N LYS A 348 3.46 30.97 28.95
CA LYS A 348 3.85 31.80 27.79
C LYS A 348 5.36 31.80 27.57
N ARG A 349 6.16 31.90 28.64
CA ARG A 349 7.63 31.85 28.58
C ARG A 349 8.15 30.50 28.08
N LEU A 350 7.42 29.42 28.38
CA LEU A 350 7.69 28.08 27.85
C LEU A 350 7.20 27.87 26.40
N GLY A 351 6.67 28.92 25.75
CA GLY A 351 6.17 28.82 24.37
C GLY A 351 4.78 28.19 24.25
N ILE A 352 4.05 28.05 25.36
CA ILE A 352 2.68 27.54 25.36
C ILE A 352 1.70 28.72 25.25
N THR A 353 0.84 28.67 24.25
CA THR A 353 -0.22 29.65 24.01
C THR A 353 -1.54 29.14 24.60
N ILE A 354 -2.17 29.97 25.42
CA ILE A 354 -3.52 29.74 25.95
C ILE A 354 -4.50 30.50 25.05
N GLY A 355 -5.17 29.76 24.16
CA GLY A 355 -6.22 30.25 23.29
C GLY A 355 -7.61 30.20 23.92
N ARG A 356 -8.60 30.60 23.12
CA ARG A 356 -10.04 30.52 23.42
C ARG A 356 -10.55 29.08 23.35
N HIS A 357 -10.01 28.27 22.45
CA HIS A 357 -10.45 26.89 22.20
C HIS A 357 -9.34 25.86 22.43
N TRP A 358 -8.07 26.26 22.38
CA TRP A 358 -6.91 25.37 22.45
C TRP A 358 -5.80 25.89 23.35
N LEU A 359 -5.07 24.96 23.97
CA LEU A 359 -3.73 25.18 24.52
C LEU A 359 -2.73 24.48 23.60
N TYR A 360 -1.73 25.21 23.09
CA TYR A 360 -0.81 24.64 22.11
C TYR A 360 0.54 25.35 22.08
N MET A 361 1.55 24.66 21.56
CA MET A 361 2.86 25.24 21.25
C MET A 361 2.93 25.62 19.77
N PRO A 362 3.04 26.91 19.40
CA PRO A 362 3.09 27.32 17.98
C PRO A 362 4.22 26.66 17.18
N SER A 363 5.38 26.39 17.81
CA SER A 363 6.49 25.67 17.18
C SER A 363 6.11 24.26 16.72
N LEU A 364 5.16 23.61 17.39
CA LEU A 364 4.69 22.25 17.10
C LEU A 364 3.48 22.18 16.16
N THR A 365 3.13 23.31 15.53
CA THR A 365 2.13 23.39 14.44
C THR A 365 2.76 23.41 13.04
N LYS A 366 4.10 23.51 12.97
CA LYS A 366 4.86 23.52 11.71
C LYS A 366 4.82 22.15 11.04
N ALA A 367 4.94 22.12 9.71
CA ALA A 367 4.80 20.90 8.90
C ALA A 367 5.64 19.71 9.40
N ARG A 368 6.93 19.92 9.68
CA ARG A 368 7.82 18.88 10.21
C ARG A 368 7.36 18.33 11.56
N ALA A 369 6.84 19.21 12.43
CA ALA A 369 6.30 18.79 13.72
C ALA A 369 5.01 18.00 13.55
N VAL A 370 4.07 18.48 12.72
CA VAL A 370 2.80 17.78 12.45
C VAL A 370 3.04 16.37 11.90
N ALA A 371 3.97 16.22 10.94
CA ALA A 371 4.34 14.91 10.40
C ALA A 371 4.89 13.98 11.48
N LEU A 372 5.79 14.47 12.33
CA LEU A 372 6.38 13.67 13.40
C LEU A 372 5.36 13.34 14.51
N ARG A 373 4.42 14.26 14.81
CA ARG A 373 3.32 13.99 15.73
C ARG A 373 2.44 12.85 15.23
N GLY A 374 2.10 12.87 13.94
CA GLY A 374 1.33 11.79 13.30
C GLY A 374 2.06 10.45 13.40
N LEU A 375 3.35 10.43 13.08
CA LEU A 375 4.20 9.24 13.20
C LEU A 375 4.22 8.69 14.63
N LEU A 376 4.54 9.52 15.62
CA LEU A 376 4.64 9.09 17.03
C LEU A 376 3.28 8.61 17.57
N TRP A 377 2.19 9.29 17.22
CA TRP A 377 0.85 8.90 17.62
C TRP A 377 0.45 7.56 17.00
N GLY A 378 0.70 7.37 15.69
CA GLY A 378 0.41 6.13 14.97
C GLY A 378 1.19 4.95 15.55
N LEU A 379 2.49 5.12 15.79
CA LEU A 379 3.34 4.11 16.45
C LEU A 379 2.82 3.74 17.83
N TRP A 380 2.47 4.73 18.66
CA TRP A 380 2.02 4.50 20.03
C TRP A 380 0.67 3.78 20.11
N ASN A 381 -0.24 4.07 19.18
CA ASN A 381 -1.56 3.44 19.15
C ASN A 381 -1.61 2.16 18.30
N GLY A 382 -0.52 1.83 17.60
CA GLY A 382 -0.46 0.69 16.69
C GLY A 382 -1.40 0.81 15.50
N VAL A 383 -1.65 2.04 15.02
CA VAL A 383 -2.57 2.30 13.91
C VAL A 383 -1.83 3.00 12.79
N ASP A 384 -2.09 2.57 11.55
CA ASP A 384 -1.62 3.24 10.36
C ASP A 384 -2.47 4.49 10.10
N VAL A 385 -1.83 5.66 10.15
CA VAL A 385 -2.50 6.95 9.98
C VAL A 385 -1.65 7.86 9.10
N ALA A 386 -2.29 8.40 8.07
CA ALA A 386 -1.65 9.38 7.20
C ALA A 386 -1.62 10.75 7.90
N ALA A 387 -0.42 11.29 8.13
CA ALA A 387 -0.27 12.64 8.63
C ALA A 387 -0.86 13.67 7.64
N PRO A 388 -1.43 14.79 8.12
CA PRO A 388 -1.88 15.88 7.25
C PRO A 388 -0.76 16.33 6.29
N PRO A 389 -1.06 16.61 5.00
CA PRO A 389 -0.05 17.01 4.05
C PRO A 389 0.71 18.27 4.51
N PRO A 390 2.04 18.35 4.27
CA PRO A 390 2.86 19.47 4.73
C PRO A 390 2.31 20.84 4.35
N GLY A 391 2.25 21.74 5.33
CA GLY A 391 1.83 23.13 5.12
C GLY A 391 0.31 23.35 5.06
N ARG A 392 -0.51 22.30 4.98
CA ARG A 392 -1.97 22.43 5.01
C ARG A 392 -2.44 22.98 6.36
N VAL A 393 -3.39 23.91 6.28
CA VAL A 393 -4.10 24.51 7.42
C VAL A 393 -5.44 23.84 7.68
N SER A 394 -5.97 23.17 6.67
CA SER A 394 -7.19 22.39 6.73
C SER A 394 -7.07 21.16 5.84
N VAL A 395 -7.69 20.06 6.27
CA VAL A 395 -7.72 18.77 5.57
C VAL A 395 -9.11 18.16 5.69
N ALA A 396 -9.51 17.38 4.69
CA ALA A 396 -10.73 16.60 4.80
C ALA A 396 -10.59 15.58 5.93
N VAL A 397 -11.68 15.38 6.68
CA VAL A 397 -11.78 14.35 7.70
C VAL A 397 -12.08 13.04 6.99
N ASP A 398 -11.14 12.11 7.05
CA ASP A 398 -11.43 10.72 6.71
C ASP A 398 -12.32 10.11 7.80
N ALA A 399 -13.42 9.48 7.39
CA ALA A 399 -14.33 8.79 8.30
C ALA A 399 -13.66 7.59 8.99
N ALA A 400 -12.63 7.00 8.36
CA ALA A 400 -11.83 5.92 8.92
C ALA A 400 -10.76 6.42 9.93
N ALA A 401 -10.53 7.73 10.03
CA ALA A 401 -9.53 8.28 10.94
C ALA A 401 -9.87 7.95 12.41
N PRO A 402 -8.95 7.35 13.18
CA PRO A 402 -9.17 7.03 14.57
C PRO A 402 -9.57 8.23 15.43
N ALA A 403 -10.35 7.98 16.48
CA ALA A 403 -10.67 9.00 17.46
C ALA A 403 -9.40 9.56 18.12
N GLY A 404 -9.32 10.88 18.28
CA GLY A 404 -8.17 11.55 18.89
C GLY A 404 -6.99 11.83 17.96
N PHE A 405 -6.96 11.25 16.75
CA PHE A 405 -5.85 11.45 15.81
C PHE A 405 -5.66 12.92 15.43
N PHE A 406 -6.74 13.58 14.98
CA PHE A 406 -6.68 14.97 14.56
C PHE A 406 -6.24 15.88 15.72
N GLU A 407 -6.76 15.67 16.92
CA GLU A 407 -6.36 16.41 18.10
C GLU A 407 -4.87 16.24 18.43
N ALA A 408 -4.37 15.00 18.33
CA ALA A 408 -2.97 14.67 18.58
C ALA A 408 -2.00 15.30 17.57
N VAL A 409 -2.42 15.53 16.33
CA VAL A 409 -1.65 16.27 15.32
C VAL A 409 -1.92 17.78 15.31
N GLY A 410 -2.76 18.27 16.22
CA GLY A 410 -3.03 19.70 16.41
C GLY A 410 -4.10 20.26 15.47
N PHE A 411 -5.10 19.47 15.11
CA PHE A 411 -6.24 19.84 14.28
C PHE A 411 -7.55 19.61 15.05
N ALA A 412 -8.51 20.52 14.88
CA ALA A 412 -9.86 20.41 15.40
C ALA A 412 -10.82 20.00 14.28
N ARG A 413 -11.69 19.03 14.56
CA ARG A 413 -12.70 18.54 13.61
C ARG A 413 -13.94 19.44 13.61
N PHE A 414 -14.41 19.81 12.42
CA PHE A 414 -15.65 20.53 12.15
C PHE A 414 -16.35 19.86 10.97
N GLY A 415 -17.32 18.99 11.26
CA GLY A 415 -18.00 18.22 10.23
C GLY A 415 -17.02 17.41 9.39
N SER A 416 -17.00 17.68 8.08
CA SER A 416 -16.12 17.02 7.09
C SER A 416 -14.70 17.59 7.00
N LEU A 417 -14.38 18.64 7.76
CA LEU A 417 -13.10 19.34 7.68
C LEU A 417 -12.39 19.39 9.04
N ALA A 418 -11.09 19.11 9.06
CA ALA A 418 -10.23 19.33 10.22
C ALA A 418 -9.37 20.57 9.98
N VAL A 419 -9.30 21.48 10.96
CA VAL A 419 -8.60 22.78 10.86
C VAL A 419 -7.54 22.88 11.94
N ARG A 420 -6.33 23.31 11.57
CA ARG A 420 -5.19 23.40 12.49
C ARG A 420 -5.47 24.38 13.63
N CYS A 421 -5.04 24.04 14.85
CA CYS A 421 -5.44 24.74 16.08
C CYS A 421 -5.04 26.23 16.11
N ASP A 422 -3.89 26.61 15.55
CA ASP A 422 -3.48 28.02 15.41
C ASP A 422 -4.44 28.82 14.50
N ILE A 423 -4.96 28.17 13.46
CA ILE A 423 -5.92 28.76 12.53
C ILE A 423 -7.29 28.86 13.17
N VAL A 424 -7.70 27.85 13.93
CA VAL A 424 -8.92 27.89 14.75
C VAL A 424 -8.93 29.11 15.68
N GLU A 425 -7.83 29.37 16.39
CA GLU A 425 -7.72 30.53 17.27
C GLU A 425 -7.80 31.87 16.53
N ARG A 426 -7.17 31.96 15.36
CA ARG A 426 -7.24 33.16 14.51
C ARG A 426 -8.65 33.39 13.96
N LEU A 427 -9.33 32.34 13.51
CA LEU A 427 -10.73 32.39 13.07
C LEU A 427 -11.64 32.84 14.20
N ALA A 428 -11.49 32.26 15.39
CA ALA A 428 -12.27 32.62 16.57
C ALA A 428 -12.07 34.10 16.94
N SER A 429 -10.84 34.61 16.83
CA SER A 429 -10.53 36.03 17.07
C SER A 429 -11.19 36.95 16.05
N LEU A 430 -11.06 36.63 14.75
CA LEU A 430 -11.62 37.46 13.68
C LEU A 430 -13.15 37.45 13.73
N ALA A 431 -13.76 36.28 13.91
CA ALA A 431 -15.21 36.13 14.05
C ALA A 431 -15.74 36.90 15.27
N TRP A 432 -14.99 36.94 16.37
CA TRP A 432 -15.37 37.70 17.55
C TRP A 432 -15.41 39.20 17.26
N ASP A 433 -14.43 39.71 16.51
CA ASP A 433 -14.38 41.13 16.15
C ASP A 433 -15.50 41.54 15.20
N LEU A 434 -15.83 40.68 14.24
CA LEU A 434 -16.92 40.90 13.28
C LEU A 434 -18.30 40.79 13.92
N ALA A 435 -18.53 39.77 14.77
CA ALA A 435 -19.84 39.53 15.41
C ALA A 435 -20.13 40.44 16.60
N ARG A 436 -19.17 41.25 17.05
CA ARG A 436 -19.23 42.02 18.31
C ARG A 436 -20.45 42.93 18.42
N LYS A 437 -20.84 43.58 17.31
CA LYS A 437 -21.90 44.60 17.29
C LYS A 437 -23.16 44.14 16.56
N LYS A 438 -23.00 43.41 15.45
CA LYS A 438 -24.10 42.97 14.60
C LYS A 438 -23.74 41.64 13.93
N PRO A 439 -24.74 40.87 13.47
CA PRO A 439 -24.49 39.74 12.59
C PRO A 439 -23.73 40.17 11.33
N PHE A 440 -22.92 39.26 10.78
CA PHE A 440 -22.19 39.48 9.53
C PHE A 440 -22.44 38.33 8.56
N ALA A 441 -22.38 38.64 7.26
CA ALA A 441 -22.54 37.65 6.21
C ALA A 441 -21.20 36.98 5.86
N LEU A 442 -21.23 35.69 5.53
CA LEU A 442 -20.07 34.99 4.93
C LEU A 442 -19.87 35.35 3.46
N ALA A 443 -20.88 35.92 2.80
CA ALA A 443 -20.71 36.51 1.47
C ALA A 443 -20.04 37.89 1.56
N GLY A 444 -19.25 38.23 0.55
CA GLY A 444 -18.63 39.54 0.42
C GLY A 444 -17.43 39.78 1.34
N GLU A 445 -17.03 41.04 1.47
CA GLU A 445 -15.74 41.47 2.04
C GLU A 445 -15.48 41.00 3.47
N THR A 446 -16.53 40.78 4.28
CA THR A 446 -16.41 40.32 5.66
C THR A 446 -16.09 38.84 5.78
N GLY A 447 -16.61 38.01 4.86
CA GLY A 447 -16.47 36.56 4.94
C GLY A 447 -15.26 36.01 4.17
N VAL A 448 -14.82 36.68 3.10
CA VAL A 448 -13.66 36.25 2.30
C VAL A 448 -12.40 36.03 3.16
N PRO A 449 -12.02 36.90 4.10
CA PRO A 449 -10.84 36.67 4.94
C PRO A 449 -10.94 35.42 5.81
N LEU A 450 -12.11 35.08 6.33
CA LEU A 450 -12.33 33.85 7.12
C LEU A 450 -12.19 32.61 6.24
N MET A 451 -12.88 32.58 5.09
CA MET A 451 -12.82 31.47 4.14
C MET A 451 -11.41 31.25 3.59
N SER A 452 -10.71 32.34 3.24
CA SER A 452 -9.32 32.28 2.78
C SER A 452 -8.38 31.76 3.85
N LEU A 453 -8.60 32.09 5.13
CA LEU A 453 -7.74 31.66 6.23
C LEU A 453 -7.82 30.15 6.47
N ALA A 454 -9.01 29.57 6.31
CA ALA A 454 -9.24 28.13 6.45
C ALA A 454 -9.10 27.36 5.11
N GLY A 455 -9.09 28.06 3.98
CA GLY A 455 -9.10 27.44 2.64
C GLY A 455 -10.35 26.60 2.37
N CYS A 456 -11.54 27.13 2.71
CA CYS A 456 -12.81 26.40 2.62
C CYS A 456 -13.95 27.28 2.06
N GLY A 457 -15.06 26.66 1.68
CA GLY A 457 -16.26 27.34 1.20
C GLY A 457 -17.16 27.88 2.33
N ALA A 458 -18.25 28.56 1.95
CA ALA A 458 -19.15 29.21 2.91
C ALA A 458 -19.86 28.21 3.84
N ASP A 459 -20.30 27.06 3.32
CA ASP A 459 -20.98 26.02 4.11
C ASP A 459 -20.04 25.43 5.17
N GLN A 460 -18.81 25.07 4.76
CA GLN A 460 -17.78 24.57 5.67
C GLN A 460 -17.38 25.64 6.70
N MET A 461 -17.31 26.91 6.31
CA MET A 461 -17.05 28.01 7.25
C MET A 461 -18.20 28.19 8.25
N ALA A 462 -19.46 28.02 7.82
CA ALA A 462 -20.61 28.04 8.72
C ALA A 462 -20.53 26.88 9.73
N GLU A 463 -20.14 25.67 9.32
CA GLU A 463 -19.90 24.53 10.22
C GLU A 463 -18.77 24.82 11.22
N ILE A 464 -17.63 25.37 10.76
CA ILE A 464 -16.50 25.74 11.63
C ILE A 464 -16.97 26.73 12.69
N LEU A 465 -17.61 27.84 12.27
CA LEU A 465 -18.08 28.87 13.19
C LEU A 465 -19.17 28.35 14.14
N GLY A 466 -20.04 27.46 13.66
CA GLY A 466 -20.99 26.71 14.49
C GLY A 466 -20.29 25.92 15.59
N GLY A 467 -19.25 25.15 15.25
CA GLY A 467 -18.44 24.40 16.22
C GLY A 467 -17.65 25.29 17.20
N LEU A 468 -17.35 26.53 16.80
CA LEU A 468 -16.75 27.54 17.68
C LEU A 468 -17.77 28.27 18.57
N GLY A 469 -19.05 27.91 18.49
CA GLY A 469 -20.11 28.45 19.34
C GLY A 469 -20.76 29.72 18.78
N TYR A 470 -20.68 29.96 17.47
CA TYR A 470 -21.49 30.98 16.80
C TYR A 470 -22.80 30.36 16.28
N ASN A 471 -23.82 31.19 16.13
CA ASN A 471 -25.03 30.81 15.42
C ASN A 471 -24.88 31.17 13.94
N ALA A 472 -24.90 30.15 13.08
CA ALA A 472 -24.86 30.28 11.63
C ALA A 472 -26.24 29.90 11.06
N LYS A 473 -26.88 30.83 10.33
CA LYS A 473 -28.17 30.58 9.67
C LYS A 473 -28.18 31.19 8.28
N PRO A 474 -28.66 30.48 7.24
CA PRO A 474 -28.84 31.07 5.93
C PRO A 474 -30.00 32.07 5.98
N ASP A 475 -29.87 33.19 5.29
CA ASP A 475 -30.99 34.09 5.00
C ASP A 475 -31.85 33.56 3.83
N LYS A 476 -32.82 34.37 3.39
CA LYS A 476 -33.76 33.99 2.33
C LYS A 476 -33.07 33.75 0.98
N ASP A 477 -31.90 34.36 0.78
CA ASP A 477 -31.11 34.25 -0.45
C ASP A 477 -30.04 33.15 -0.33
N GLY A 478 -30.05 32.38 0.76
CA GLY A 478 -29.11 31.28 1.01
C GLY A 478 -27.76 31.74 1.56
N VAL A 479 -27.59 33.02 1.91
CA VAL A 479 -26.32 33.54 2.44
C VAL A 479 -26.24 33.28 3.94
N TRP A 480 -25.17 32.62 4.37
CA TRP A 480 -24.92 32.36 5.78
C TRP A 480 -24.67 33.66 6.57
N GLN A 481 -25.54 33.90 7.56
CA GLN A 481 -25.45 34.96 8.54
C GLN A 481 -24.90 34.42 9.87
N ILE A 482 -23.82 35.02 10.35
CA ILE A 482 -23.12 34.63 11.58
C ILE A 482 -23.43 35.62 12.68
N SER A 483 -23.77 35.11 13.86
CA SER A 483 -24.05 35.90 15.07
C SER A 483 -23.48 35.20 16.29
N HIS A 484 -23.22 35.94 17.38
CA HIS A 484 -22.92 35.29 18.65
C HIS A 484 -24.07 34.37 19.05
N ALA A 485 -23.77 33.14 19.46
CA ALA A 485 -24.75 32.37 20.19
C ALA A 485 -25.09 33.15 21.46
N ARG A 486 -26.35 33.61 21.59
CA ARG A 486 -26.82 34.07 22.90
C ARG A 486 -26.62 32.89 23.84
N PRO A 487 -26.03 33.07 25.04
CA PRO A 487 -26.12 32.03 26.05
C PRO A 487 -27.60 31.65 26.13
N PRO A 488 -27.95 30.34 26.19
CA PRO A 488 -29.34 29.97 26.40
C PRO A 488 -29.77 30.82 27.58
N HIS A 489 -30.74 31.71 27.37
CA HIS A 489 -31.31 32.45 28.48
C HIS A 489 -31.70 31.36 29.45
N ALA A 490 -30.96 31.23 30.56
CA ALA A 490 -31.57 30.77 31.77
C ALA A 490 -32.79 31.65 31.84
N ARG A 491 -33.97 31.08 31.56
CA ARG A 491 -35.22 31.66 31.97
C ARG A 491 -35.08 31.74 33.47
N THR A 492 -34.46 32.82 33.94
CA THR A 492 -34.74 33.37 35.25
C THR A 492 -36.22 33.70 35.13
N LYS A 493 -37.06 32.70 35.43
CA LYS A 493 -38.36 32.99 36.01
C LYS A 493 -38.03 34.02 37.08
N LYS A 494 -38.50 35.25 36.90
CA LYS A 494 -38.54 36.21 38.00
C LYS A 494 -39.30 35.48 39.11
N VAL A 495 -38.56 34.89 40.03
CA VAL A 495 -39.12 34.46 41.30
C VAL A 495 -39.38 35.78 42.00
N SER A 496 -40.64 36.22 41.95
CA SER A 496 -41.14 37.25 42.86
C SER A 496 -40.67 36.89 44.27
N PRO A 497 -40.18 37.84 45.08
CA PRO A 497 -39.64 37.52 46.40
C PRO A 497 -40.76 36.88 47.22
N VAL A 498 -40.65 35.56 47.43
CA VAL A 498 -41.49 34.86 48.39
C VAL A 498 -41.05 35.39 49.75
N GLY A 499 -41.92 36.17 50.39
CA GLY A 499 -41.72 36.61 51.75
C GLY A 499 -41.40 35.40 52.63
N LYS A 500 -40.27 35.45 53.33
CA LYS A 500 -39.89 34.42 54.31
C LYS A 500 -40.97 34.34 55.39
N LYS A 501 -41.93 33.40 55.27
CA LYS A 501 -42.70 32.94 56.42
C LYS A 501 -41.84 31.93 57.17
N ARG A 502 -41.52 32.23 58.43
CA ARG A 502 -40.93 31.25 59.35
C ARG A 502 -41.86 30.02 59.42
N PRO A 503 -41.33 28.79 59.34
CA PRO A 503 -42.16 27.60 59.51
C PRO A 503 -42.77 27.59 60.91
N LYS A 504 -44.08 27.33 61.01
CA LYS A 504 -44.74 27.04 62.29
C LYS A 504 -44.31 25.64 62.73
N ILE A 505 -43.67 25.54 63.88
CA ILE A 505 -43.23 24.27 64.48
C ILE A 505 -44.38 23.72 65.33
N ASN A 506 -44.59 22.40 65.26
CA ASN A 506 -45.57 21.68 66.08
C ASN A 506 -45.07 21.61 67.55
N PRO A 507 -45.84 22.10 68.54
CA PRO A 507 -45.43 22.05 69.96
C PRO A 507 -45.23 20.63 70.51
N ASP A 508 -45.82 19.62 69.87
CA ASP A 508 -45.67 18.21 70.28
C ASP A 508 -44.48 17.49 69.60
N SER A 509 -43.64 18.24 68.87
CA SER A 509 -42.44 17.69 68.27
C SER A 509 -41.37 17.43 69.33
N PRO A 510 -40.69 16.27 69.34
CA PRO A 510 -39.56 16.00 70.22
C PRO A 510 -38.39 17.00 70.05
N PHE A 511 -38.41 17.79 68.98
CA PHE A 511 -37.40 18.81 68.66
C PHE A 511 -37.82 20.25 69.03
N ALA A 512 -38.98 20.45 69.65
CA ALA A 512 -39.45 21.78 70.06
C ALA A 512 -38.49 22.49 71.04
N ALA A 513 -37.77 21.72 71.88
CA ALA A 513 -36.80 22.23 72.85
C ALA A 513 -35.50 22.80 72.24
N LEU A 514 -35.25 22.63 70.93
CA LEU A 514 -34.07 23.20 70.27
C LEU A 514 -34.22 24.69 69.93
N GLN A 515 -35.39 25.28 70.18
CA GLN A 515 -35.67 26.68 69.89
C GLN A 515 -34.83 27.65 70.73
N ASP A 516 -34.47 27.27 71.96
CA ASP A 516 -33.72 28.13 72.89
C ASP A 516 -32.22 28.22 72.56
N LEU A 517 -31.71 27.31 71.71
CA LEU A 517 -30.31 27.30 71.26
C LEU A 517 -30.04 28.24 70.06
N ALA A 518 -31.09 28.79 69.44
CA ALA A 518 -30.99 29.63 68.24
C ALA A 518 -31.03 31.15 68.51
N SER A 519 -31.03 31.59 69.78
CA SER A 519 -30.94 33.01 70.13
C SER A 519 -29.48 33.40 70.44
N PRO A 520 -28.88 34.35 69.71
CA PRO A 520 -27.51 34.79 69.97
C PRO A 520 -27.50 35.59 71.29
N HIS A 521 -26.98 34.99 72.36
CA HIS A 521 -26.54 35.76 73.52
C HIS A 521 -25.20 36.39 73.15
N GLY A 522 -25.21 37.72 73.07
CA GLY A 522 -24.05 38.52 72.68
C GLY A 522 -22.93 38.56 73.72
N ARG A 523 -21.71 38.72 73.22
CA ARG A 523 -20.91 39.93 73.40
C ARG A 523 -20.09 40.18 72.13
#